data_AF-A0A7D3ZKR9-F1
#
_entry.id   AF-A0A7D3ZKR9-F1
#
_cell.length_a   1.000
_cell.length_b   1.000
_cell.length_c   1.000
_cell.angle_alpha   90.00
_cell.angle_beta   90.00
_cell.angle_gamma   90.00
#
_symmetry.space_group_name_H-M   'P 1'
#
loop_
_entity.id
_entity.type
_entity.pdbx_description
1 polymer ?
#
loop_
_entity_poly.entity_id
_entity_poly.type
_entity_poly.pdbx_seq_one_letter_code
_entity_poly.pdbx_strand_id
1 'polypeptide(L)'
;MENADIEGAWARVPGEAARWLHDLDPDHCYSGFEPPRNPDSAWLLHAMYAWEEGLVTTTHDDVHQSVLGAGLVEPPDPSGEAPGDVGDLLEGAIVTGTELGRSGDPGAGWRRLRWRELARGFGEPVVPEGELPGNRCLRQGHPAGSWSAAIRPPAEGCLDRESWHRLAALLLRLSPGGAETRCLAYYCPLVTADWDDETVLAGRLGDVAGLYDHPAMSSCPSDLWAEDRSWVVYCDWDLWGTKIVGSAALIDAVLADPGLEAVRLPWTR
;
A
#
# COMPACT_ATOMS: atom_id res chain seq x y z
N MET A 1 -16.54 -0.91 -19.45
CA MET A 1 -17.95 -0.92 -19.01
C MET A 1 -18.03 -1.84 -17.81
N GLU A 2 -17.33 -1.45 -16.74
CA GLU A 2 -17.00 -2.30 -15.57
C GLU A 2 -17.04 -1.44 -14.29
N ASN A 3 -16.67 -0.15 -14.40
CA ASN A 3 -16.68 0.81 -13.28
C ASN A 3 -18.07 1.17 -12.70
N ALA A 4 -19.17 1.01 -13.45
CA ALA A 4 -20.51 1.32 -12.92
C ALA A 4 -21.03 0.25 -11.94
N ASP A 5 -20.40 -0.93 -11.91
CA ASP A 5 -20.80 -2.04 -11.06
C ASP A 5 -20.28 -1.87 -9.62
N ILE A 6 -19.06 -1.34 -9.46
CA ILE A 6 -18.43 -1.20 -8.14
C ILE A 6 -19.08 -0.12 -7.26
N GLU A 7 -19.47 1.01 -7.84
CA GLU A 7 -20.19 2.09 -7.12
C GLU A 7 -21.59 1.64 -6.68
N GLY A 8 -22.18 0.65 -7.36
CA GLY A 8 -23.42 0.00 -6.96
C GLY A 8 -23.23 -1.09 -5.90
N ALA A 9 -22.08 -1.77 -5.91
CA ALA A 9 -21.72 -2.83 -4.98
C ALA A 9 -21.27 -2.31 -3.60
N TRP A 10 -20.69 -1.10 -3.55
CA TRP A 10 -20.19 -0.46 -2.34
C TRP A 10 -20.91 0.85 -2.05
N ALA A 11 -21.76 0.84 -1.03
CA ALA A 11 -22.55 2.01 -0.64
C ALA A 11 -21.87 2.80 0.48
N ARG A 12 -21.87 4.13 0.38
CA ARG A 12 -21.42 4.99 1.49
C ARG A 12 -22.31 4.77 2.73
N VAL A 13 -21.67 4.59 3.88
CA VAL A 13 -22.32 4.47 5.18
C VAL A 13 -21.81 5.57 6.12
N PRO A 14 -22.49 5.84 7.25
CA PRO A 14 -22.03 6.84 8.21
C PRO A 14 -20.63 6.52 8.75
N GLY A 15 -19.80 7.55 8.93
CA GLY A 15 -18.42 7.44 9.41
C GLY A 15 -18.30 6.72 10.75
N GLU A 16 -19.33 6.82 11.60
CA GLU A 16 -19.39 6.14 12.90
C GLU A 16 -19.17 4.62 12.85
N ALA A 17 -19.34 4.01 11.68
CA ALA A 17 -18.98 2.62 11.44
C ALA A 17 -17.48 2.32 11.66
N ALA A 18 -16.60 3.31 11.50
CA ALA A 18 -15.15 3.23 11.77
C ALA A 18 -14.77 3.65 13.20
N ARG A 19 -15.70 4.15 14.04
CA ARG A 19 -15.40 4.68 15.38
C ARG A 19 -14.62 3.69 16.27
N TRP A 20 -14.89 2.40 16.14
CA TRP A 20 -14.20 1.38 16.93
C TRP A 20 -12.71 1.24 16.54
N LEU A 21 -12.32 1.58 15.31
CA LEU A 21 -10.92 1.65 14.88
C LEU A 21 -10.25 2.88 15.49
N HIS A 22 -10.94 4.03 15.51
CA HIS A 22 -10.47 5.23 16.20
C HIS A 22 -10.25 4.98 17.70
N ASP A 23 -11.12 4.21 18.36
CA ASP A 23 -10.94 3.87 19.77
C ASP A 23 -9.69 2.99 20.00
N LEU A 24 -9.23 2.25 18.99
CA LEU A 24 -8.02 1.42 19.05
C LEU A 24 -6.74 2.20 18.76
N ASP A 25 -6.80 3.17 17.86
CA ASP A 25 -5.66 3.97 17.41
C ASP A 25 -6.02 5.45 17.18
N PRO A 26 -6.23 6.23 18.25
CA PRO A 26 -6.72 7.60 18.15
C PRO A 26 -5.73 8.58 17.50
N ASP A 27 -4.46 8.20 17.35
CA ASP A 27 -3.38 9.07 16.93
C ASP A 27 -3.09 9.02 15.40
N HIS A 28 -3.56 7.99 14.68
CA HIS A 28 -3.21 7.75 13.26
C HIS A 28 -4.35 7.99 12.25
N CYS A 29 -5.46 8.62 12.68
CA CYS A 29 -6.67 8.78 11.85
C CYS A 29 -6.48 9.41 10.46
N TYR A 30 -5.34 10.06 10.19
CA TYR A 30 -5.03 10.68 8.90
C TYR A 30 -4.48 9.69 7.85
N SER A 31 -3.88 8.56 8.25
CA SER A 31 -3.28 7.56 7.35
C SER A 31 -3.96 6.18 7.43
N GLY A 32 -4.81 5.95 8.44
CA GLY A 32 -5.54 4.69 8.69
C GLY A 32 -5.48 4.34 10.19
N PHE A 33 -5.99 3.18 10.61
CA PHE A 33 -5.96 2.80 12.02
C PHE A 33 -5.25 1.46 12.24
N GLU A 34 -4.07 1.45 12.88
CA GLU A 34 -3.33 0.19 13.05
C GLU A 34 -4.06 -0.75 14.05
N PRO A 35 -4.60 -1.90 13.63
CA PRO A 35 -5.27 -2.82 14.54
C PRO A 35 -4.24 -3.58 15.41
N PRO A 36 -4.58 -3.97 16.65
CA PRO A 36 -3.74 -4.88 17.43
C PRO A 36 -3.67 -6.27 16.78
N ARG A 37 -2.63 -7.05 17.03
CA ARG A 37 -2.37 -8.38 16.47
C ARG A 37 -3.46 -9.41 16.73
N ASN A 38 -4.27 -9.25 17.78
CA ASN A 38 -5.07 -10.33 18.34
C ASN A 38 -6.09 -10.94 17.34
N PRO A 39 -6.07 -12.26 17.03
CA PRO A 39 -5.20 -13.30 17.62
C PRO A 39 -3.83 -13.49 16.96
N ASP A 40 -3.67 -13.22 15.66
CA ASP A 40 -2.37 -13.19 14.97
C ASP A 40 -2.34 -12.11 13.87
N SER A 41 -1.14 -11.73 13.44
CA SER A 41 -0.94 -10.75 12.37
C SER A 41 0.30 -10.99 11.53
N ALA A 42 0.27 -10.51 10.29
CA ALA A 42 1.42 -10.43 9.41
C ALA A 42 1.39 -9.12 8.63
N TRP A 43 2.56 -8.65 8.23
CA TRP A 43 2.74 -7.54 7.30
C TRP A 43 3.02 -8.10 5.92
N LEU A 44 2.17 -7.77 4.95
CA LEU A 44 2.44 -7.89 3.53
C LEU A 44 3.39 -6.78 3.12
N LEU A 45 4.49 -7.14 2.47
CA LEU A 45 5.46 -6.20 1.92
C LEU A 45 5.04 -5.86 0.49
N HIS A 46 4.89 -4.57 0.18
CA HIS A 46 4.44 -4.11 -1.14
C HIS A 46 5.46 -4.55 -2.22
N ALA A 47 4.98 -4.85 -3.42
CA ALA A 47 5.83 -5.35 -4.50
C ALA A 47 6.86 -4.31 -4.95
N MET A 48 8.09 -4.76 -5.15
CA MET A 48 9.09 -4.04 -5.94
C MET A 48 9.52 -4.89 -7.13
N TYR A 49 10.08 -4.24 -8.14
CA TYR A 49 10.51 -4.85 -9.38
C TYR A 49 11.94 -4.44 -9.70
N ALA A 50 12.69 -5.35 -10.31
CA ALA A 50 14.02 -5.06 -10.82
C ALA A 50 14.06 -5.28 -12.33
N TRP A 51 14.86 -4.47 -13.02
CA TRP A 51 15.18 -4.68 -14.41
C TRP A 51 15.95 -6.00 -14.60
N GLU A 52 15.55 -6.79 -15.58
CA GLU A 52 16.07 -8.14 -15.79
C GLU A 52 17.56 -8.17 -16.14
N GLU A 53 18.08 -7.12 -16.79
CA GLU A 53 19.50 -7.02 -17.16
C GLU A 53 20.41 -6.65 -15.98
N GLY A 54 19.83 -6.32 -14.83
CA GLY A 54 20.54 -6.10 -13.58
C GLY A 54 20.51 -4.66 -13.08
N LEU A 55 21.10 -4.46 -11.90
CA LEU A 55 21.13 -3.17 -11.21
C LEU A 55 22.12 -2.21 -11.87
N VAL A 56 21.77 -0.92 -11.85
CA VAL A 56 22.66 0.18 -12.25
C VAL A 56 22.96 1.06 -11.04
N THR A 57 24.09 1.77 -11.09
CA THR A 57 24.44 2.73 -10.03
C THR A 57 23.68 4.04 -10.14
N THR A 58 23.17 4.36 -11.34
CA THR A 58 22.33 5.53 -11.59
C THR A 58 21.03 5.40 -10.80
N THR A 59 20.70 6.42 -10.02
CA THR A 59 19.49 6.49 -9.22
C THR A 59 18.35 7.20 -9.95
N HIS A 60 17.13 7.12 -9.42
CA HIS A 60 16.01 7.91 -9.95
C HIS A 60 16.29 9.42 -9.88
N ASP A 61 16.96 9.88 -8.82
CA ASP A 61 17.38 11.28 -8.69
C ASP A 61 18.41 11.67 -9.75
N ASP A 62 19.43 10.84 -10.00
CA ASP A 62 20.41 11.10 -11.06
C ASP A 62 19.75 11.25 -12.44
N VAL A 63 18.75 10.40 -12.73
CA VAL A 63 17.96 10.49 -13.97
C VAL A 63 17.19 11.79 -14.00
N HIS A 64 16.46 12.12 -12.93
CA HIS A 64 15.66 13.34 -12.84
C HIS A 64 16.50 14.61 -13.03
N GLN A 65 17.63 14.73 -12.32
CA GLN A 65 18.55 15.85 -12.46
C GLN A 65 19.14 15.95 -13.87
N SER A 66 19.42 14.81 -14.52
CA SER A 66 19.89 14.78 -15.91
C SER A 66 18.84 15.30 -16.90
N VAL A 67 17.56 14.94 -16.72
CA VAL A 67 16.45 15.42 -17.56
C VAL A 67 16.23 16.92 -17.34
N LEU A 68 16.27 17.40 -16.09
CA LEU A 68 16.18 18.82 -15.75
C LEU A 68 17.33 19.62 -16.39
N GLY A 69 18.57 19.16 -16.23
CA GLY A 69 19.75 19.81 -16.81
C GLY A 69 19.74 19.84 -18.34
N ALA A 70 19.07 18.88 -18.97
CA ALA A 70 18.87 18.83 -20.42
C ALA A 70 17.70 19.70 -20.91
N GLY A 71 16.91 20.29 -20.01
CA GLY A 71 15.73 21.08 -20.37
C GLY A 71 14.60 20.24 -20.99
N LEU A 72 14.53 18.95 -20.65
CA LEU A 72 13.57 17.99 -21.20
C LEU A 72 12.32 17.81 -20.31
N VAL A 73 12.18 18.60 -19.25
CA VAL A 73 11.00 18.59 -18.38
C VAL A 73 9.98 19.58 -18.92
N GLU A 74 8.74 19.11 -19.17
CA GLU A 74 7.64 20.00 -19.48
C GLU A 74 7.34 20.89 -18.26
N PRO A 75 7.11 22.21 -18.45
CA PRO A 75 6.71 23.07 -17.34
C PRO A 75 5.43 22.51 -16.71
N PRO A 76 5.30 22.53 -15.37
CA PRO A 76 4.12 22.00 -14.70
C PRO A 76 2.87 22.66 -15.29
N ASP A 77 1.85 21.84 -15.57
CA ASP A 77 0.56 22.31 -16.07
C ASP A 77 -0.04 23.27 -15.03
N PRO A 78 -0.21 24.57 -15.34
CA PRO A 78 -0.77 25.54 -14.40
C PRO A 78 -2.24 25.24 -14.04
N SER A 79 -2.88 24.27 -14.71
CA SER A 79 -4.24 23.78 -14.41
C SER A 79 -4.28 22.44 -13.67
N GLY A 80 -3.12 21.82 -13.41
CA GLY A 80 -3.03 20.63 -12.57
C GLY A 80 -3.14 21.02 -11.10
N GLU A 81 -4.28 20.75 -10.48
CA GLU A 81 -4.46 20.88 -9.03
C GLU A 81 -3.57 19.86 -8.30
N ALA A 82 -2.29 20.18 -8.12
CA ALA A 82 -1.53 19.60 -7.02
C ALA A 82 -2.08 20.21 -5.72
N PRO A 83 -2.39 19.41 -4.69
CA PRO A 83 -2.87 19.95 -3.43
C PRO A 83 -1.75 20.75 -2.77
N GLY A 84 -1.91 22.08 -2.77
CA GLY A 84 -1.01 23.02 -2.11
C GLY A 84 0.18 23.47 -2.97
N ASP A 85 0.61 24.71 -2.73
CA ASP A 85 1.87 25.24 -3.24
C ASP A 85 3.05 24.58 -2.50
N VAL A 86 3.33 23.32 -2.85
CA VAL A 86 4.44 22.52 -2.32
C VAL A 86 5.74 22.73 -3.11
N GLY A 87 5.74 23.61 -4.11
CA GLY A 87 6.90 23.86 -4.97
C GLY A 87 8.14 24.28 -4.17
N ASP A 88 7.98 25.20 -3.22
CA ASP A 88 9.05 25.65 -2.33
C ASP A 88 9.48 24.55 -1.32
N LEU A 89 8.58 23.63 -0.97
CA LEU A 89 8.87 22.50 -0.07
C LEU A 89 9.67 21.38 -0.75
N LEU A 90 9.63 21.32 -2.08
CA LEU A 90 10.33 20.33 -2.89
C LEU A 90 11.67 20.85 -3.44
N GLU A 91 12.03 22.11 -3.19
CA GLU A 91 13.33 22.64 -3.59
C GLU A 91 14.47 21.89 -2.87
N GLY A 92 15.31 21.20 -3.65
CA GLY A 92 16.38 20.36 -3.11
C GLY A 92 15.92 19.00 -2.56
N ALA A 93 14.66 18.61 -2.79
CA ALA A 93 14.19 17.26 -2.51
C ALA A 93 14.85 16.23 -3.44
N ILE A 94 14.95 15.00 -2.94
CA ILE A 94 15.54 13.86 -3.65
C ILE A 94 14.40 13.05 -4.26
N VAL A 95 14.50 12.75 -5.56
CA VAL A 95 13.56 11.82 -6.20
C VAL A 95 13.89 10.40 -5.74
N THR A 96 13.03 9.84 -4.90
CA THR A 96 13.24 8.51 -4.32
C THR A 96 13.06 7.40 -5.35
N GLY A 97 12.15 7.61 -6.32
CA GLY A 97 11.66 6.57 -7.23
C GLY A 97 10.42 5.83 -6.70
N THR A 98 10.01 6.11 -5.46
CA THR A 98 8.79 5.58 -4.85
C THR A 98 7.57 6.26 -5.43
N GLU A 99 6.60 5.45 -5.85
CA GLU A 99 5.29 5.91 -6.29
C GLU A 99 4.32 5.93 -5.11
N LEU A 100 3.22 6.67 -5.25
CA LEU A 100 2.16 6.77 -4.26
C LEU A 100 0.87 6.15 -4.80
N GLY A 101 0.21 5.32 -4.00
CA GLY A 101 -1.05 4.69 -4.36
C GLY A 101 -0.88 3.49 -5.30
N ARG A 102 -1.86 3.31 -6.19
CA ARG A 102 -1.99 2.10 -7.02
C ARG A 102 -0.74 1.81 -7.85
N SER A 103 -0.33 0.55 -7.85
CA SER A 103 0.83 0.03 -8.57
C SER A 103 0.56 -1.38 -9.11
N GLY A 104 1.46 -1.90 -9.94
CA GLY A 104 1.32 -3.24 -10.51
C GLY A 104 2.55 -3.64 -11.31
N ASP A 105 2.48 -4.80 -11.95
CA ASP A 105 3.54 -5.28 -12.82
C ASP A 105 3.84 -4.25 -13.94
N PRO A 106 5.07 -3.68 -13.99
CA PRO A 106 5.46 -2.74 -15.04
C PRO A 106 5.58 -3.38 -16.44
N GLY A 107 5.57 -4.71 -16.54
CA GLY A 107 5.58 -5.44 -17.81
C GLY A 107 6.98 -5.88 -18.25
N ALA A 108 7.16 -6.01 -19.57
CA ALA A 108 8.33 -6.67 -20.15
C ALA A 108 9.68 -6.03 -19.74
N GLY A 109 10.66 -6.88 -19.43
CA GLY A 109 11.99 -6.47 -18.97
C GLY A 109 12.09 -6.25 -17.46
N TRP A 110 10.98 -6.35 -16.73
CA TRP A 110 10.96 -6.31 -15.27
C TRP A 110 10.61 -7.66 -14.68
N ARG A 111 11.21 -7.95 -13.52
CA ARG A 111 10.85 -9.10 -12.69
C ARG A 111 10.49 -8.65 -11.29
N ARG A 112 9.58 -9.37 -10.63
CA ARG A 112 9.33 -9.22 -9.19
C ARG A 112 10.64 -9.40 -8.43
N LEU A 113 11.04 -8.40 -7.65
CA LEU A 113 12.16 -8.46 -6.72
C LEU A 113 11.59 -8.62 -5.31
N ARG A 114 12.03 -9.65 -4.58
CA ARG A 114 11.57 -9.86 -3.19
C ARG A 114 12.41 -9.03 -2.23
N TRP A 115 11.79 -8.50 -1.17
CA TRP A 115 12.50 -7.81 -0.10
C TRP A 115 13.56 -8.71 0.54
N ARG A 116 13.23 -9.98 0.79
CA ARG A 116 14.17 -11.00 1.27
C ARG A 116 15.32 -11.27 0.32
N GLU A 117 15.12 -11.12 -0.99
CA GLU A 117 16.18 -11.27 -1.98
C GLU A 117 17.16 -10.10 -1.88
N LEU A 118 16.65 -8.87 -1.90
CA LEU A 118 17.46 -7.66 -1.84
C LEU A 118 18.20 -7.54 -0.50
N ALA A 119 17.49 -7.73 0.62
CA ALA A 119 18.05 -7.70 1.96
C ALA A 119 19.21 -8.69 2.13
N ARG A 120 19.05 -9.92 1.58
CA ARG A 120 20.12 -10.92 1.57
C ARG A 120 21.33 -10.47 0.75
N GLY A 121 21.10 -9.82 -0.39
CA GLY A 121 22.18 -9.27 -1.23
C GLY A 121 23.05 -8.26 -0.49
N PHE A 122 22.45 -7.44 0.37
CA PHE A 122 23.15 -6.44 1.18
C PHE A 122 23.56 -6.90 2.58
N GLY A 123 23.11 -8.08 3.03
CA GLY A 123 23.37 -8.57 4.38
C GLY A 123 22.65 -7.77 5.47
N GLU A 124 21.49 -7.20 5.16
CA GLU A 124 20.66 -6.41 6.08
C GLU A 124 19.34 -7.13 6.40
N PRO A 125 18.62 -6.77 7.49
CA PRO A 125 17.30 -7.32 7.75
C PRO A 125 16.27 -6.80 6.75
N VAL A 126 15.25 -7.60 6.46
CA VAL A 126 14.11 -7.21 5.60
C VAL A 126 13.38 -5.99 6.16
N VAL A 127 13.05 -6.04 7.46
CA VAL A 127 12.55 -4.93 8.25
C VAL A 127 13.43 -4.87 9.50
N PRO A 128 14.13 -3.74 9.78
CA PRO A 128 14.90 -3.59 11.01
C PRO A 128 14.02 -3.74 12.26
N GLU A 129 14.61 -4.24 13.34
CA GLU A 129 13.89 -4.39 14.61
C GLU A 129 13.38 -3.03 15.12
N GLY A 130 12.11 -2.97 15.51
CA GLY A 130 11.45 -1.75 15.96
C GLY A 130 10.89 -0.86 14.85
N GLU A 131 11.15 -1.16 13.58
CA GLU A 131 10.66 -0.40 12.44
C GLU A 131 9.43 -1.05 11.78
N LEU A 132 8.67 -0.25 11.02
CA LEU A 132 7.60 -0.72 10.14
C LEU A 132 8.10 -0.85 8.68
N PRO A 133 7.42 -1.62 7.81
CA PRO A 133 7.79 -1.69 6.39
C PRO A 133 7.61 -0.32 5.73
N GLY A 134 8.72 0.35 5.43
CA GLY A 134 8.71 1.72 4.89
C GLY A 134 10.13 2.20 4.59
N ASN A 135 10.31 3.52 4.44
CA ASN A 135 11.55 4.14 3.97
C ASN A 135 12.82 3.86 4.82
N ARG A 136 12.66 3.35 6.05
CA ARG A 136 13.79 2.95 6.91
C ARG A 136 14.29 1.53 6.62
N CYS A 137 13.57 0.77 5.81
CA CYS A 137 13.95 -0.55 5.35
C CYS A 137 14.84 -0.46 4.11
N LEU A 138 15.65 -1.50 3.88
CA LEU A 138 16.43 -1.69 2.65
C LEU A 138 17.35 -0.50 2.29
N ARG A 139 17.91 0.20 3.30
CA ARG A 139 18.65 1.47 3.09
C ARG A 139 19.87 1.34 2.19
N GLN A 140 20.44 0.15 2.08
CA GLN A 140 21.54 -0.09 1.14
C GLN A 140 21.05 -0.16 -0.32
N GLY A 141 19.78 -0.44 -0.56
CA GLY A 141 19.14 -0.41 -1.88
C GLY A 141 18.79 0.99 -2.39
N HIS A 142 18.75 1.99 -1.49
CA HIS A 142 18.51 3.39 -1.80
C HIS A 142 19.42 4.33 -0.99
N PRO A 143 20.75 4.27 -1.21
CA PRO A 143 21.66 5.16 -0.50
C PRO A 143 21.29 6.62 -0.77
N ALA A 144 21.35 7.45 0.28
CA ALA A 144 20.88 8.85 0.26
C ALA A 144 19.38 9.03 -0.07
N GLY A 145 18.58 7.95 -0.02
CA GLY A 145 17.12 8.01 -0.19
C GLY A 145 16.62 7.84 -1.62
N SER A 146 17.50 7.64 -2.60
CA SER A 146 17.10 7.37 -3.99
C SER A 146 17.43 5.95 -4.41
N TRP A 147 16.44 5.24 -4.92
CA TRP A 147 16.61 3.88 -5.42
C TRP A 147 17.39 3.88 -6.75
N SER A 148 18.08 2.78 -7.03
CA SER A 148 18.60 2.51 -8.38
C SER A 148 17.48 2.67 -9.41
N ALA A 149 17.76 3.31 -10.55
CA ALA A 149 16.81 3.44 -11.66
C ALA A 149 16.42 2.08 -12.27
N ALA A 150 17.20 1.02 -12.00
CA ALA A 150 16.86 -0.36 -12.36
C ALA A 150 15.96 -1.06 -11.33
N ILE A 151 15.52 -0.36 -10.27
CA ILE A 151 14.53 -0.84 -9.31
C ILE A 151 13.32 0.08 -9.40
N ARG A 152 12.13 -0.52 -9.54
CA ARG A 152 10.86 0.13 -9.21
C ARG A 152 10.56 -0.23 -7.77
N PRO A 153 10.78 0.68 -6.82
CA PRO A 153 10.59 0.39 -5.40
C PRO A 153 9.11 0.16 -5.06
N PRO A 154 8.82 -0.33 -3.85
CA PRO A 154 7.44 -0.49 -3.42
C PRO A 154 6.71 0.84 -3.39
N ALA A 155 5.46 0.86 -3.85
CA ALA A 155 4.61 2.03 -3.73
C ALA A 155 4.14 2.24 -2.28
N GLU A 156 3.97 3.50 -1.89
CA GLU A 156 3.41 3.92 -0.61
C GLU A 156 1.88 3.86 -0.65
N GLY A 157 1.27 3.51 0.49
CA GLY A 157 -0.17 3.70 0.69
C GLY A 157 -1.09 2.77 -0.09
N CYS A 158 -0.55 1.78 -0.83
CA CYS A 158 -1.36 0.79 -1.53
C CYS A 158 -0.60 -0.50 -1.82
N LEU A 159 -1.25 -1.65 -1.64
CA LEU A 159 -0.78 -2.90 -2.25
C LEU A 159 -0.75 -2.79 -3.78
N ASP A 160 0.17 -3.52 -4.41
CA ASP A 160 0.11 -3.74 -5.85
C ASP A 160 -1.15 -4.54 -6.23
N ARG A 161 -1.63 -4.32 -7.45
CA ARG A 161 -2.85 -4.96 -7.98
C ARG A 161 -2.84 -6.48 -7.79
N GLU A 162 -1.72 -7.12 -8.12
CA GLU A 162 -1.59 -8.58 -8.07
C GLU A 162 -1.69 -9.10 -6.63
N SER A 163 -1.02 -8.43 -5.68
CA SER A 163 -1.09 -8.77 -4.27
C SER A 163 -2.47 -8.48 -3.68
N TRP A 164 -3.15 -7.39 -4.07
CA TRP A 164 -4.53 -7.09 -3.66
C TRP A 164 -5.50 -8.22 -4.08
N HIS A 165 -5.45 -8.65 -5.34
CA HIS A 165 -6.32 -9.71 -5.84
C HIS A 165 -6.05 -11.05 -5.14
N ARG A 166 -4.78 -11.35 -4.86
CA ARG A 166 -4.40 -12.55 -4.08
C ARG A 166 -4.94 -12.48 -2.65
N LEU A 167 -4.77 -11.34 -1.98
CA LEU A 167 -5.30 -11.13 -0.63
C LEU A 167 -6.82 -11.29 -0.61
N ALA A 168 -7.54 -10.66 -1.55
CA ALA A 168 -8.98 -10.80 -1.69
C ALA A 168 -9.40 -12.28 -1.85
N ALA A 169 -8.68 -13.05 -2.68
CA ALA A 169 -8.93 -14.48 -2.86
C ALA A 169 -8.65 -15.32 -1.59
N LEU A 170 -7.66 -14.95 -0.77
CA LEU A 170 -7.41 -15.58 0.53
C LEU A 170 -8.55 -15.29 1.51
N LEU A 171 -8.95 -14.02 1.63
CA LEU A 171 -10.04 -13.59 2.50
C LEU A 171 -11.35 -14.26 2.10
N LEU A 172 -11.68 -14.31 0.80
CA LEU A 172 -12.84 -15.00 0.26
C LEU A 172 -12.90 -16.47 0.66
N ARG A 173 -11.76 -17.16 0.61
CA ARG A 173 -11.68 -18.58 0.92
C ARG A 173 -11.79 -18.88 2.42
N LEU A 174 -11.30 -17.97 3.25
CA LEU A 174 -11.13 -18.20 4.69
C LEU A 174 -12.19 -17.51 5.56
N SER A 175 -12.98 -16.61 4.99
CA SER A 175 -14.14 -16.03 5.67
C SER A 175 -15.32 -17.00 5.66
N PRO A 176 -15.98 -17.26 6.81
CA PRO A 176 -17.10 -18.21 6.87
C PRO A 176 -18.26 -17.90 5.91
N GLY A 177 -18.52 -16.62 5.65
CA GLY A 177 -19.54 -16.16 4.70
C GLY A 177 -19.10 -16.17 3.24
N GLY A 178 -17.83 -16.50 2.95
CA GLY A 178 -17.27 -16.47 1.60
C GLY A 178 -17.50 -15.12 0.92
N ALA A 179 -18.01 -15.15 -0.31
CA ALA A 179 -18.34 -13.96 -1.09
C ALA A 179 -19.42 -13.08 -0.45
N GLU A 180 -20.33 -13.64 0.35
CA GLU A 180 -21.41 -12.90 1.00
C GLU A 180 -21.01 -12.26 2.34
N THR A 181 -19.76 -12.46 2.77
CA THR A 181 -19.22 -11.79 3.96
C THR A 181 -19.40 -10.28 3.80
N ARG A 182 -20.13 -9.64 4.71
CA ARG A 182 -20.30 -8.18 4.72
C ARG A 182 -19.00 -7.54 5.16
N CYS A 183 -18.57 -6.52 4.42
CA CYS A 183 -17.31 -5.82 4.65
C CYS A 183 -17.52 -4.33 4.66
N LEU A 184 -16.61 -3.63 5.35
CA LEU A 184 -16.53 -2.19 5.34
C LEU A 184 -15.11 -1.77 4.94
N ALA A 185 -15.02 -0.69 4.17
CA ALA A 185 -13.80 -0.11 3.66
C ALA A 185 -13.75 1.37 4.05
N TYR A 186 -12.77 1.74 4.85
CA TYR A 186 -12.49 3.12 5.23
C TYR A 186 -11.35 3.68 4.37
N TYR A 187 -11.51 4.92 3.95
CA TYR A 187 -10.48 5.70 3.25
C TYR A 187 -10.16 6.92 4.10
N CYS A 188 -8.89 7.08 4.43
CA CYS A 188 -8.43 8.21 5.24
C CYS A 188 -8.46 9.53 4.44
N PRO A 189 -8.47 10.69 5.12
CA PRO A 189 -8.49 12.01 4.49
C PRO A 189 -7.34 12.26 3.49
N LEU A 190 -6.17 11.63 3.70
CA LEU A 190 -5.06 11.73 2.75
C LEU A 190 -5.38 11.13 1.37
N VAL A 191 -6.27 10.13 1.30
CA VAL A 191 -6.72 9.53 0.04
C VAL A 191 -7.87 10.32 -0.57
N THR A 192 -8.81 10.78 0.26
CA THR A 192 -10.07 11.37 -0.22
C THR A 192 -10.01 12.87 -0.43
N ALA A 193 -8.99 13.55 0.13
CA ALA A 193 -8.93 15.00 0.28
C ALA A 193 -10.15 15.61 1.00
N ASP A 194 -10.90 14.79 1.75
CA ASP A 194 -12.05 15.18 2.56
C ASP A 194 -11.69 15.03 4.03
N TRP A 195 -11.49 16.16 4.70
CA TRP A 195 -11.06 16.25 6.10
C TRP A 195 -12.23 16.43 7.07
N ASP A 196 -13.42 16.74 6.54
CA ASP A 196 -14.60 17.02 7.34
C ASP A 196 -15.44 15.74 7.54
N ASP A 197 -15.51 14.88 6.51
CA ASP A 197 -16.32 13.67 6.54
C ASP A 197 -15.48 12.39 6.33
N GLU A 198 -15.57 11.47 7.30
CA GLU A 198 -15.03 10.12 7.16
C GLU A 198 -15.68 9.39 5.97
N THR A 199 -14.86 8.78 5.12
CA THR A 199 -15.34 8.04 3.96
C THR A 199 -15.30 6.54 4.25
N VAL A 200 -16.48 6.00 4.58
CA VAL A 200 -16.69 4.58 4.80
C VAL A 200 -17.66 4.03 3.76
N LEU A 201 -17.27 2.95 3.09
CA LEU A 201 -18.10 2.18 2.17
C LEU A 201 -18.43 0.82 2.78
N ALA A 202 -19.64 0.32 2.53
CA ALA A 202 -20.05 -1.03 2.90
C ALA A 202 -20.44 -1.83 1.66
N GLY A 203 -19.98 -3.09 1.61
CA GLY A 203 -20.17 -3.97 0.47
C GLY A 203 -19.99 -5.43 0.87
N ARG A 204 -19.77 -6.30 -0.11
CA ARG A 204 -19.52 -7.73 0.10
C ARG A 204 -18.09 -8.09 -0.26
N LEU A 205 -17.57 -9.13 0.39
CA LEU A 205 -16.23 -9.64 0.13
C LEU A 205 -16.04 -10.10 -1.32
N GLY A 206 -17.11 -10.58 -1.98
CA GLY A 206 -17.11 -10.93 -3.40
C GLY A 206 -16.68 -9.77 -4.31
N ASP A 207 -16.94 -8.53 -3.90
CA ASP A 207 -16.72 -7.31 -4.68
C ASP A 207 -15.45 -6.56 -4.25
N VAL A 208 -14.70 -7.07 -3.25
CA VAL A 208 -13.50 -6.40 -2.71
C VAL A 208 -12.40 -6.24 -3.76
N ALA A 209 -12.24 -7.20 -4.68
CA ALA A 209 -11.23 -7.08 -5.74
C ALA A 209 -11.43 -5.79 -6.56
N GLY A 210 -12.68 -5.41 -6.84
CA GLY A 210 -13.01 -4.22 -7.62
C GLY A 210 -12.79 -2.89 -6.89
N LEU A 211 -12.63 -2.88 -5.56
CA LEU A 211 -12.25 -1.66 -4.83
C LEU A 211 -10.90 -1.11 -5.29
N TYR A 212 -10.03 -1.98 -5.81
CA TYR A 212 -8.74 -1.56 -6.36
C TYR A 212 -8.87 -0.55 -7.49
N ASP A 213 -9.96 -0.59 -8.26
CA ASP A 213 -10.22 0.30 -9.39
C ASP A 213 -11.41 1.21 -9.13
N HIS A 214 -11.79 1.41 -7.86
CA HIS A 214 -12.89 2.31 -7.52
C HIS A 214 -12.64 3.70 -8.13
N PRO A 215 -13.54 4.23 -8.97
CA PRO A 215 -13.27 5.41 -9.79
C PRO A 215 -13.08 6.69 -8.97
N ALA A 216 -13.72 6.77 -7.80
CA ALA A 216 -13.60 7.91 -6.89
C ALA A 216 -12.39 7.84 -5.94
N MET A 217 -11.60 6.76 -5.96
CA MET A 217 -10.46 6.57 -5.04
C MET A 217 -9.17 6.47 -5.83
N SER A 218 -8.10 7.08 -5.32
CA SER A 218 -6.75 7.01 -5.91
C SER A 218 -5.93 5.82 -5.41
N SER A 219 -6.42 5.11 -4.39
CA SER A 219 -5.74 4.00 -3.72
C SER A 219 -6.69 2.88 -3.30
N CYS A 220 -6.15 1.83 -2.65
CA CYS A 220 -6.92 0.88 -1.87
C CYS A 220 -7.40 1.51 -0.55
N PRO A 221 -8.37 0.88 0.14
CA PRO A 221 -8.80 1.33 1.47
C PRO A 221 -7.62 1.38 2.46
N SER A 222 -7.62 2.40 3.32
CA SER A 222 -6.71 2.50 4.47
C SER A 222 -7.01 1.42 5.50
N ASP A 223 -8.30 1.12 5.69
CA ASP A 223 -8.76 -0.01 6.48
C ASP A 223 -9.86 -0.78 5.74
N LEU A 224 -9.78 -2.11 5.75
CA LEU A 224 -10.84 -2.99 5.26
C LEU A 224 -11.07 -4.09 6.29
N TRP A 225 -12.31 -4.32 6.70
CA TRP A 225 -12.64 -5.35 7.70
C TRP A 225 -13.94 -6.07 7.38
N ALA A 226 -14.06 -7.31 7.86
CA ALA A 226 -15.34 -8.00 7.92
C ALA A 226 -16.23 -7.36 9.00
N GLU A 227 -17.53 -7.24 8.78
CA GLU A 227 -18.49 -6.63 9.72
C GLU A 227 -18.47 -7.29 11.11
N ASP A 228 -18.14 -8.59 11.17
CA ASP A 228 -17.98 -9.36 12.42
C ASP A 228 -16.60 -9.18 13.10
N ARG A 229 -15.71 -8.40 12.48
CA ARG A 229 -14.34 -8.09 12.92
C ARG A 229 -13.44 -9.31 13.07
N SER A 230 -13.75 -10.40 12.36
CA SER A 230 -12.92 -11.61 12.33
C SER A 230 -11.55 -11.41 11.68
N TRP A 231 -11.41 -10.36 10.86
CA TRP A 231 -10.15 -9.90 10.30
C TRP A 231 -10.20 -8.41 9.96
N VAL A 232 -9.02 -7.78 9.90
CA VAL A 232 -8.80 -6.38 9.51
C VAL A 232 -7.56 -6.32 8.62
N VAL A 233 -7.64 -5.54 7.54
CA VAL A 233 -6.55 -5.16 6.66
C VAL A 233 -6.30 -3.69 6.88
N TYR A 234 -5.05 -3.32 7.14
CA TYR A 234 -4.61 -1.95 7.40
C TYR A 234 -3.49 -1.58 6.46
N CYS A 235 -3.67 -0.52 5.68
CA CYS A 235 -2.69 0.03 4.77
C CYS A 235 -2.48 1.50 5.11
N ASP A 236 -1.37 1.80 5.78
CA ASP A 236 -0.97 3.17 6.06
C ASP A 236 -0.48 3.86 4.79
N TRP A 237 -0.87 5.12 4.62
CA TRP A 237 -0.50 5.95 3.48
C TRP A 237 1.01 6.13 3.27
N ASP A 238 1.80 6.16 4.34
CA ASP A 238 3.24 6.43 4.32
C ASP A 238 4.09 5.15 4.40
N LEU A 239 3.47 3.96 4.40
CA LEU A 239 4.16 2.68 4.51
C LEU A 239 4.25 1.93 3.19
N TRP A 240 5.27 1.07 3.11
CA TRP A 240 5.49 0.09 2.04
C TRP A 240 4.98 -1.30 2.44
N GLY A 241 4.01 -1.34 3.34
CA GLY A 241 3.43 -2.58 3.82
C GLY A 241 2.00 -2.43 4.28
N THR A 242 1.27 -3.53 4.16
CA THR A 242 -0.12 -3.67 4.59
C THR A 242 -0.19 -4.73 5.68
N LYS A 243 -0.73 -4.37 6.85
CA LYS A 243 -0.93 -5.29 7.95
C LYS A 243 -2.23 -6.06 7.79
N ILE A 244 -2.18 -7.36 8.02
CA ILE A 244 -3.34 -8.25 8.07
C ILE A 244 -3.44 -8.79 9.48
N VAL A 245 -4.61 -8.63 10.10
CA VAL A 245 -4.97 -9.20 11.40
C VAL A 245 -6.13 -10.16 11.21
N GLY A 246 -6.08 -11.30 11.89
CA GLY A 246 -7.19 -12.24 11.91
C GLY A 246 -6.80 -13.59 12.50
N SER A 247 -7.55 -14.63 12.17
CA SER A 247 -7.26 -15.99 12.67
C SER A 247 -5.86 -16.47 12.27
N ALA A 248 -5.26 -17.34 13.09
CA ALA A 248 -3.97 -17.98 12.76
C ALA A 248 -4.00 -18.68 11.39
N ALA A 249 -5.13 -19.30 11.02
CA ALA A 249 -5.30 -19.94 9.72
C ALA A 249 -5.23 -18.94 8.55
N LEU A 250 -5.77 -17.72 8.72
CA LEU A 250 -5.62 -16.64 7.75
C LEU A 250 -4.16 -16.19 7.62
N ILE A 251 -3.50 -15.93 8.76
CA ILE A 251 -2.13 -15.44 8.77
C ILE A 251 -1.15 -16.47 8.21
N ASP A 252 -1.32 -17.76 8.55
CA ASP A 252 -0.50 -18.83 7.98
C ASP A 252 -0.73 -18.98 6.47
N ALA A 253 -1.96 -18.80 5.97
CA ALA A 253 -2.25 -18.81 4.54
C ALA A 253 -1.59 -17.62 3.82
N VAL A 254 -1.60 -16.44 4.43
CA VAL A 254 -0.92 -15.24 3.91
C VAL A 254 0.59 -15.47 3.81
N LEU A 255 1.20 -15.99 4.87
CA LEU A 255 2.65 -16.26 4.92
C LEU A 255 3.10 -17.38 3.97
N ALA A 256 2.20 -18.31 3.65
CA ALA A 256 2.47 -19.44 2.76
C ALA A 256 2.16 -19.14 1.28
N ASP A 257 1.47 -18.05 0.94
CA ASP A 257 1.15 -17.73 -0.44
C ASP A 257 2.41 -17.33 -1.22
N PRO A 258 2.82 -18.09 -2.26
CA PRO A 258 4.06 -17.80 -2.98
C PRO A 258 3.99 -16.52 -3.81
N GLY A 259 2.81 -15.97 -4.07
CA GLY A 259 2.64 -14.70 -4.76
C GLY A 259 2.72 -13.48 -3.84
N LEU A 260 2.55 -13.67 -2.54
CA LEU A 260 2.69 -12.62 -1.53
C LEU A 260 4.08 -12.67 -0.91
N GLU A 261 4.57 -11.54 -0.40
CA GLU A 261 5.74 -11.53 0.48
C GLU A 261 5.29 -10.99 1.82
N ALA A 262 5.43 -11.81 2.86
CA ALA A 262 4.88 -11.50 4.16
C ALA A 262 5.87 -11.81 5.29
N VAL A 263 5.78 -11.06 6.38
CA VAL A 263 6.60 -11.23 7.58
C VAL A 263 5.76 -11.03 8.84
N ARG A 264 6.12 -11.74 9.92
CA ARG A 264 5.65 -11.40 11.26
C ARG A 264 6.64 -10.42 11.87
N LEU A 265 6.16 -9.31 12.43
CA LEU A 265 6.98 -8.33 13.12
C LEU A 265 6.62 -8.35 14.61
N PRO A 266 7.37 -9.02 15.51
CA PRO A 266 6.94 -9.25 16.90
C PRO A 266 6.80 -7.98 17.76
N TRP A 267 7.39 -6.86 17.34
CA TRP A 267 7.32 -5.56 18.02
C TRP A 267 6.12 -4.71 17.62
N THR A 268 5.37 -5.08 16.57
CA THR A 268 4.16 -4.36 16.16
C THR A 268 2.96 -4.84 16.97
N ARG A 269 2.04 -3.90 17.24
CA ARG A 269 0.87 -4.10 18.10
C ARG A 269 -0.01 -5.26 17.66
#